data_AF-A0AA39RV91-F1
#
_entry.id   AF-A0AA39RV91-F1
#
_cell.length_a   1.000
_cell.length_b   1.000
_cell.length_c   1.000
_cell.angle_alpha   90.00
_cell.angle_beta   90.00
_cell.angle_gamma   90.00
#
_symmetry.space_group_name_H-M   'P 1'
#
loop_
_entity.id
_entity.type
_entity.pdbx_description
1 polymer ?
#
loop_
_entity_poly.entity_id
_entity_poly.type
_entity_poly.pdbx_seq_one_letter_code
_entity_poly.pdbx_strand_id
1 'polypeptide(L)'
;MPERTNMWGGSFEIIPNEGQAVTEDGDYDRAAYRSPTPPQSVDEVKQSWLLRPEREKDQRRKKKFIQGKMIKSLVLYAVLAGLIITLIIVLVVMARRRHHHHHHRPPPTSDNYTVALHQALTFFNAQRCGYYDARDATKFAFPASFSMTMLSWSVLEYSAKYEATGELDHIKDIIKWGTDYLLKTFNSSAKYVHMIASQVGGGDPSLKTTNPHDLNCWMHPEDIASNDPREVYNCYECPALAGKMAAALASTSIVFKDSQDYSIMLGIFQESKLLL
;
A
#
# COMPACT_ATOMS: atom_id res chain seq x y z
N MET A 1 -42.69 10.17 9.77
CA MET A 1 -41.75 10.38 8.66
C MET A 1 -40.71 11.38 9.12
N PRO A 2 -39.39 11.12 9.00
CA PRO A 2 -38.39 12.03 9.54
C PRO A 2 -38.22 13.25 8.64
N GLU A 3 -38.27 14.44 9.23
CA GLU A 3 -38.02 15.73 8.59
C GLU A 3 -36.65 15.76 7.91
N ARG A 4 -36.63 16.12 6.62
CA ARG A 4 -35.40 16.37 5.88
C ARG A 4 -34.96 17.81 6.12
N THR A 5 -34.01 18.01 7.04
CA THR A 5 -33.30 19.29 7.20
C THR A 5 -32.28 19.46 6.07
N ASN A 6 -32.33 20.60 5.38
CA ASN A 6 -31.35 20.99 4.37
C ASN A 6 -30.03 21.45 5.04
N MET A 7 -28.90 21.27 4.33
CA MET A 7 -27.53 21.49 4.84
C MET A 7 -27.17 22.96 5.15
N TRP A 8 -28.15 23.87 5.07
CA TRP A 8 -27.99 25.30 5.33
C TRP A 8 -29.07 25.84 6.30
N GLY A 9 -29.63 24.98 7.16
CA GLY A 9 -30.21 25.38 8.44
C GLY A 9 -31.29 26.46 8.40
N GLY A 10 -32.24 26.39 7.46
CA GLY A 10 -33.37 27.32 7.37
C GLY A 10 -34.66 26.63 6.93
N SER A 11 -35.75 26.88 7.66
CA SER A 11 -37.09 26.35 7.38
C SER A 11 -37.75 27.07 6.19
N PHE A 12 -38.39 26.31 5.30
CA PHE A 12 -39.03 26.78 4.07
C PHE A 12 -40.54 26.94 4.27
N GLU A 13 -40.94 27.73 5.27
CA GLU A 13 -42.35 28.10 5.44
C GLU A 13 -42.53 29.60 5.24
N ILE A 14 -43.32 29.96 4.24
CA ILE A 14 -43.70 31.33 3.92
C ILE A 14 -45.04 31.57 4.61
N ILE A 15 -45.05 32.36 5.68
CA ILE A 15 -46.28 32.75 6.39
C ILE A 15 -46.92 33.93 5.63
N PRO A 16 -48.15 33.81 5.10
CA PRO A 16 -48.87 34.93 4.54
C PRO A 16 -49.52 35.71 5.69
N ASN A 17 -49.24 37.02 5.80
CA ASN A 17 -49.93 37.86 6.79
C ASN A 17 -51.01 38.68 6.09
N GLU A 18 -52.27 38.27 6.28
CA GLU A 18 -53.45 39.07 6.00
C GLU A 18 -53.65 40.13 7.10
N GLY A 19 -53.84 41.38 6.66
CA GLY A 19 -54.70 42.39 7.29
C GLY A 19 -54.49 42.78 8.75
N GLN A 20 -53.88 43.94 8.99
CA GLN A 20 -54.40 44.87 10.01
C GLN A 20 -54.04 46.32 9.69
N ALA A 21 -55.09 47.14 9.56
CA ALA A 21 -55.03 48.58 9.34
C ALA A 21 -54.83 49.30 10.68
N VAL A 22 -53.83 50.20 10.76
CA VAL A 22 -53.80 51.41 11.60
C VAL A 22 -52.95 52.48 10.88
N THR A 23 -53.35 53.72 11.06
CA THR A 23 -53.11 54.99 10.36
C THR A 23 -51.79 55.73 10.66
N GLU A 24 -51.41 56.60 9.69
CA GLU A 24 -50.53 57.80 9.76
C GLU A 24 -49.05 57.54 10.16
N ASP A 25 -48.02 57.93 9.39
CA ASP A 25 -47.75 59.25 8.83
C ASP A 25 -46.57 59.23 7.83
N GLY A 26 -46.60 60.14 6.84
CA GLY A 26 -45.43 60.82 6.26
C GLY A 26 -44.39 60.04 5.44
N ASP A 27 -44.47 60.13 4.11
CA ASP A 27 -43.57 60.97 3.26
C ASP A 27 -43.70 60.53 1.79
N TYR A 28 -44.49 61.26 1.00
CA TYR A 28 -44.73 60.97 -0.41
C TYR A 28 -43.77 61.76 -1.31
N ASP A 29 -43.13 61.02 -2.22
CA ASP A 29 -42.24 61.42 -3.31
C ASP A 29 -42.59 62.75 -3.99
N ARG A 30 -41.71 63.75 -3.82
CA ARG A 30 -41.82 65.07 -4.47
C ARG A 30 -40.78 65.33 -5.57
N ALA A 31 -40.23 64.29 -6.20
CA ALA A 31 -39.20 64.45 -7.24
C ALA A 31 -39.64 64.08 -8.68
N ALA A 32 -40.83 63.54 -8.89
CA ALA A 32 -41.18 62.93 -10.19
C ALA A 32 -41.77 63.86 -11.26
N TYR A 33 -42.05 65.13 -10.97
CA TYR A 33 -42.61 66.06 -11.97
C TYR A 33 -41.95 67.43 -11.95
N ARG A 34 -40.86 67.57 -12.72
CA ARG A 34 -40.44 68.86 -13.29
C ARG A 34 -39.85 68.65 -14.68
N SER A 35 -40.44 69.34 -15.66
CA SER A 35 -39.92 69.57 -17.01
C SER A 35 -40.13 71.07 -17.34
N PRO A 36 -39.45 71.69 -18.32
CA PRO A 36 -38.08 71.50 -18.82
C PRO A 36 -37.26 72.83 -18.85
N THR A 37 -35.94 72.74 -18.78
CA THR A 37 -34.98 73.85 -19.07
C THR A 37 -34.07 73.47 -20.25
N PRO A 38 -33.49 74.43 -21.00
CA PRO A 38 -33.10 74.29 -22.42
C PRO A 38 -31.83 73.44 -22.65
N PRO A 39 -31.53 73.04 -23.91
CA PRO A 39 -30.65 71.90 -24.18
C PRO A 39 -29.18 72.28 -23.97
N GLN A 40 -28.56 71.72 -22.94
CA GLN A 40 -27.11 71.57 -22.93
C GLN A 40 -26.74 70.41 -23.85
N SER A 41 -25.79 70.72 -24.74
CA SER A 41 -25.32 69.90 -25.84
C SER A 41 -25.01 68.47 -25.44
N VAL A 42 -25.79 67.54 -25.99
CA VAL A 42 -25.54 66.09 -26.04
C VAL A 42 -24.16 65.71 -26.61
N ASP A 43 -23.45 66.67 -27.19
CA ASP A 43 -22.10 66.51 -27.71
C ASP A 43 -21.02 66.50 -26.63
N GLU A 44 -21.18 67.21 -25.49
CA GLU A 44 -20.19 67.18 -24.40
C GLU A 44 -20.17 65.83 -23.67
N VAL A 45 -21.36 65.25 -23.44
CA VAL A 45 -21.46 63.92 -22.81
C VAL A 45 -20.90 62.85 -23.74
N LYS A 46 -21.14 62.95 -25.05
CA LYS A 46 -20.55 62.02 -26.05
C LYS A 46 -19.05 62.23 -26.24
N GLN A 47 -18.52 63.46 -26.12
CA GLN A 47 -17.09 63.73 -26.20
C GLN A 47 -16.30 63.25 -24.97
N SER A 48 -16.93 63.21 -23.79
CA SER A 48 -16.29 62.63 -22.60
C SER A 48 -16.02 61.11 -22.71
N TRP A 49 -16.85 60.39 -23.50
CA TRP A 49 -16.66 58.96 -23.79
C TRP A 49 -15.69 58.71 -24.95
N LEU A 50 -15.59 59.64 -25.90
CA LEU A 50 -14.74 59.52 -27.09
C LEU A 50 -13.30 59.99 -26.89
N LEU A 51 -13.03 60.80 -25.87
CA LEU A 51 -11.68 61.29 -25.55
C LEU A 51 -11.17 60.72 -24.21
N ARG A 52 -11.10 59.39 -24.11
CA ARG A 52 -10.20 58.79 -23.10
C ARG A 52 -8.77 58.88 -23.63
N PRO A 53 -7.85 59.59 -22.95
CA PRO A 53 -6.51 59.79 -23.48
C PRO A 53 -5.83 58.43 -23.62
N GLU A 54 -5.42 58.08 -24.84
CA GLU A 54 -4.91 56.73 -25.13
C GLU A 54 -3.60 56.40 -24.39
N ARG A 55 -2.92 57.44 -23.89
CA ARG A 55 -1.83 57.35 -22.91
C ARG A 55 -2.22 56.63 -21.61
N GLU A 56 -3.47 56.73 -21.15
CA GLU A 56 -3.92 56.14 -19.88
C GLU A 56 -4.19 54.63 -20.00
N LYS A 57 -4.75 54.18 -21.13
CA LYS A 57 -4.97 52.75 -21.41
C LYS A 57 -3.64 52.03 -21.65
N ASP A 58 -2.72 52.65 -22.38
CA ASP A 58 -1.37 52.10 -22.60
C ASP A 58 -0.55 52.06 -21.32
N GLN A 59 -0.67 53.06 -20.44
CA GLN A 59 -0.06 52.99 -19.11
C GLN A 59 -0.66 51.89 -18.25
N ARG A 60 -1.98 51.66 -18.29
CA ARG A 60 -2.61 50.54 -17.57
C ARG A 60 -2.22 49.18 -18.15
N ARG A 61 -2.12 49.04 -19.48
CA ARG A 61 -1.63 47.82 -20.16
C ARG A 61 -0.16 47.56 -19.84
N LYS A 62 0.70 48.60 -19.90
CA LYS A 62 2.11 48.53 -19.50
C LYS A 62 2.25 48.17 -18.01
N LYS A 63 1.47 48.79 -17.11
CA LYS A 63 1.46 48.45 -15.68
C LYS A 63 1.02 47.00 -15.45
N LYS A 64 -0.05 46.52 -16.09
CA LYS A 64 -0.50 45.12 -16.00
C LYS A 64 0.53 44.13 -16.55
N PHE A 65 1.22 44.48 -17.64
CA PHE A 65 2.28 43.66 -18.24
C PHE A 65 3.53 43.58 -17.35
N ILE A 66 3.96 44.71 -16.78
CA ILE A 66 5.09 44.79 -15.83
C ILE A 66 4.74 44.01 -14.55
N GLN A 67 3.53 44.18 -14.02
CA GLN A 67 3.06 43.49 -12.82
C GLN A 67 3.00 41.96 -13.02
N GLY A 68 2.52 41.49 -14.17
CA GLY A 68 2.55 40.06 -14.51
C GLY A 68 3.95 39.49 -14.70
N LYS A 69 4.88 40.26 -15.27
CA LYS A 69 6.29 39.85 -15.44
C LYS A 69 7.02 39.78 -14.09
N MET A 70 6.74 40.71 -13.18
CA MET A 70 7.27 40.71 -11.81
C MET A 70 6.76 39.50 -11.00
N ILE A 71 5.47 39.16 -11.09
CA ILE A 71 4.91 38.00 -10.39
C ILE A 71 5.53 36.69 -10.90
N LYS A 72 5.64 36.51 -12.22
CA LYS A 72 6.27 35.30 -12.80
C LYS A 72 7.75 35.18 -12.41
N SER A 73 8.47 36.29 -12.37
CA SER A 73 9.85 36.35 -11.91
C SER A 73 9.98 35.97 -10.43
N LEU A 74 9.08 36.49 -9.58
CA LEU A 74 9.09 36.21 -8.14
C LEU A 74 8.76 34.74 -7.82
N VAL A 75 7.82 34.15 -8.57
CA VAL A 75 7.53 32.69 -8.49
C VAL A 75 8.72 31.87 -8.95
N LEU A 76 9.42 32.27 -10.01
CA LEU A 76 10.62 31.57 -10.48
C LEU A 76 11.74 31.59 -9.43
N TYR A 77 11.99 32.74 -8.79
CA TYR A 77 12.96 32.83 -7.71
C TYR A 77 12.56 32.02 -6.47
N ALA A 78 11.27 31.95 -6.14
CA ALA A 78 10.78 31.12 -5.03
C ALA A 78 10.98 29.62 -5.29
N VAL A 79 10.74 29.15 -6.51
CA VAL A 79 10.98 27.74 -6.90
C VAL A 79 12.48 27.42 -6.89
N LEU A 80 13.31 28.31 -7.43
CA LEU A 80 14.78 28.13 -7.41
C LEU A 80 15.33 28.13 -5.98
N ALA A 81 14.84 29.01 -5.10
CA ALA A 81 15.20 29.01 -3.69
C ALA A 81 14.78 27.71 -2.99
N GLY A 82 13.58 27.20 -3.28
CA GLY A 82 13.11 25.90 -2.78
C GLY A 82 14.02 24.74 -3.18
N LEU A 83 14.41 24.68 -4.46
CA LEU A 83 15.34 23.66 -4.96
C LEU A 83 16.70 23.74 -4.27
N ILE A 84 17.25 24.94 -4.08
CA ILE A 84 18.52 25.15 -3.38
C ILE A 84 18.42 24.68 -1.92
N ILE A 85 17.33 25.00 -1.21
CA ILE A 85 17.11 24.56 0.17
C ILE A 85 17.04 23.03 0.25
N THR A 86 16.33 22.37 -0.67
CA THR A 86 16.26 20.90 -0.69
C THR A 86 17.63 20.27 -0.94
N LEU A 87 18.44 20.86 -1.83
CA LEU A 87 19.79 20.38 -2.12
C LEU A 87 20.71 20.55 -0.91
N ILE A 88 20.60 21.65 -0.17
CA ILE A 88 21.33 21.87 1.09
C ILE A 88 20.94 20.83 2.15
N ILE A 89 19.63 20.54 2.31
CA ILE A 89 19.16 19.52 3.25
C ILE A 89 19.74 18.14 2.89
N VAL A 90 19.70 17.74 1.62
CA VAL A 90 20.27 16.47 1.14
C VAL A 90 21.78 16.41 1.40
N LEU A 91 22.51 17.49 1.14
CA LEU A 91 23.95 17.57 1.41
C LEU A 91 24.27 17.46 2.91
N VAL A 92 23.47 18.08 3.79
CA VAL A 92 23.64 17.95 5.25
C VAL A 92 23.38 16.51 5.71
N VAL A 93 22.36 15.84 5.17
CA VAL A 93 22.07 14.42 5.48
C VAL A 93 23.21 13.53 4.98
N MET A 94 23.72 13.76 3.78
CA MET A 94 24.86 13.01 3.23
C MET A 94 26.16 13.25 3.99
N ALA A 95 26.42 14.48 4.43
CA ALA A 95 27.58 14.81 5.25
C ALA A 95 27.50 14.17 6.64
N ARG A 96 26.32 14.15 7.27
CA ARG A 96 26.08 13.37 8.50
C ARG A 96 26.31 11.87 8.28
N ARG A 97 25.93 11.34 7.11
CA ARG A 97 26.17 9.94 6.75
C ARG A 97 27.67 9.60 6.61
N ARG A 98 28.51 10.56 6.18
CA ARG A 98 29.97 10.40 6.07
C ARG A 98 30.72 10.58 7.39
N HIS A 99 30.17 11.34 8.35
CA HIS A 99 30.81 11.57 9.66
C HIS A 99 30.53 10.50 10.71
N HIS A 100 29.72 9.47 10.41
CA HIS A 100 29.72 8.25 11.21
C HIS A 100 31.02 7.47 10.94
N HIS A 101 32.11 7.94 11.53
CA HIS A 101 33.26 7.09 11.80
C HIS A 101 32.76 5.86 12.57
N HIS A 102 33.15 4.69 12.09
CA HIS A 102 32.90 3.41 12.76
C HIS A 102 33.63 3.40 14.11
N HIS A 103 32.97 3.92 15.14
CA HIS A 103 33.29 3.50 16.50
C HIS A 103 32.81 2.07 16.63
N HIS A 104 33.75 1.13 16.73
CA HIS A 104 33.45 -0.22 17.21
C HIS A 104 32.82 -0.08 18.59
N ARG A 105 31.48 -0.17 18.62
CA ARG A 105 30.75 -0.34 19.86
C ARG A 105 31.15 -1.72 20.41
N PRO A 106 31.53 -1.83 21.69
CA PRO A 106 31.66 -3.14 22.32
C PRO A 106 30.31 -3.88 22.18
N PRO A 107 30.33 -5.21 22.05
CA PRO A 107 29.10 -5.98 21.93
C PRO A 107 28.19 -5.64 23.11
N PRO A 108 26.89 -5.36 22.88
CA PRO A 108 25.96 -5.10 23.97
C PRO A 108 25.92 -6.34 24.87
N THR A 109 25.98 -6.11 26.18
CA THR A 109 25.71 -7.15 27.18
C THR A 109 24.30 -7.68 26.95
N SER A 110 24.14 -9.01 26.88
CA SER A 110 22.86 -9.67 26.58
C SER A 110 21.81 -9.33 27.64
N ASP A 111 20.96 -8.36 27.36
CA ASP A 111 19.73 -8.16 28.12
C ASP A 111 18.65 -9.15 27.64
N ASN A 112 17.66 -9.43 28.50
CA ASN A 112 16.59 -10.38 28.18
C ASN A 112 15.85 -10.02 26.88
N TYR A 113 15.81 -8.74 26.52
CA TYR A 113 15.22 -8.27 25.27
C TYR A 113 16.08 -8.61 24.05
N THR A 114 17.41 -8.50 24.12
CA THR A 114 18.31 -8.93 23.04
C THR A 114 18.27 -10.45 22.85
N VAL A 115 18.14 -11.22 23.94
CA VAL A 115 17.96 -12.68 23.86
C VAL A 115 16.62 -13.03 23.22
N ALA A 116 15.53 -12.42 23.69
CA ALA A 116 14.19 -12.65 23.11
C ALA A 116 14.11 -12.23 21.64
N LEU A 117 14.71 -11.09 21.28
CA LEU A 117 14.77 -10.61 19.90
C LEU A 117 15.62 -11.55 19.03
N HIS A 118 16.74 -12.03 19.55
CA HIS A 118 17.58 -13.00 18.85
C HIS A 118 16.81 -14.30 18.62
N GLN A 119 16.18 -14.86 19.65
CA GLN A 119 15.35 -16.06 19.55
C GLN A 119 14.19 -15.89 18.56
N ALA A 120 13.51 -14.74 18.58
CA ALA A 120 12.45 -14.44 17.61
C ALA A 120 13.01 -14.37 16.17
N LEU A 121 14.17 -13.73 15.97
CA LEU A 121 14.81 -13.70 14.64
C LEU A 121 15.28 -15.09 14.21
N THR A 122 15.73 -15.92 15.13
CA THR A 122 16.14 -17.31 14.86
C THR A 122 14.92 -18.18 14.56
N PHE A 123 13.79 -17.99 15.25
CA PHE A 123 12.48 -18.59 14.92
C PHE A 123 12.07 -18.25 13.49
N PHE A 124 12.02 -16.96 13.15
CA PHE A 124 11.67 -16.51 11.81
C PHE A 124 12.71 -16.97 10.76
N ASN A 125 13.99 -17.12 11.15
CA ASN A 125 15.02 -17.66 10.27
C ASN A 125 14.89 -19.18 10.05
N ALA A 126 14.58 -19.95 11.09
CA ALA A 126 14.26 -21.38 11.01
C ALA A 126 12.99 -21.60 10.18
N GLN A 127 12.09 -20.61 10.19
CA GLN A 127 10.92 -20.52 9.35
C GLN A 127 11.13 -19.79 8.03
N ARG A 128 12.37 -19.50 7.56
CA ARG A 128 12.68 -18.71 6.33
C ARG A 128 11.88 -19.03 5.08
N CYS A 129 11.19 -20.16 5.07
CA CYS A 129 9.84 -20.30 4.53
C CYS A 129 9.25 -21.64 5.04
N GLY A 130 7.92 -21.76 5.06
CA GLY A 130 7.22 -23.05 5.19
C GLY A 130 6.92 -23.49 6.62
N TYR A 131 5.98 -24.44 6.73
CA TYR A 131 5.42 -24.90 7.99
C TYR A 131 6.07 -26.20 8.47
N TYR A 132 6.25 -26.32 9.78
CA TYR A 132 6.40 -27.63 10.41
C TYR A 132 5.09 -28.40 10.28
N ASP A 133 5.18 -29.71 10.10
CA ASP A 133 4.01 -30.52 9.80
C ASP A 133 3.07 -30.66 11.00
N ALA A 134 3.63 -30.98 12.17
CA ALA A 134 2.85 -31.16 13.38
C ALA A 134 3.64 -30.79 14.64
N ARG A 135 4.09 -31.81 15.38
CA ARG A 135 4.74 -31.67 16.69
C ARG A 135 6.26 -31.60 16.58
N ASP A 136 6.81 -32.28 15.59
CA ASP A 136 8.22 -32.25 15.25
C ASP A 136 8.56 -30.97 14.48
N ALA A 137 9.85 -30.66 14.41
CA ALA A 137 10.36 -29.58 13.59
C ALA A 137 10.70 -30.05 12.16
N THR A 138 10.03 -31.10 11.69
CA THR A 138 10.16 -31.64 10.34
C THR A 138 9.17 -30.95 9.39
N LYS A 139 9.63 -30.65 8.18
CA LYS A 139 8.81 -30.06 7.12
C LYS A 139 8.58 -31.08 6.03
N PHE A 140 7.35 -31.59 5.91
CA PHE A 140 6.96 -32.51 4.85
C PHE A 140 6.26 -31.76 3.71
N ALA A 141 6.80 -31.85 2.48
CA ALA A 141 6.26 -31.12 1.34
C ALA A 141 4.88 -31.64 0.90
N PHE A 142 4.60 -32.94 1.06
CA PHE A 142 3.33 -33.55 0.66
C PHE A 142 2.11 -33.03 1.45
N PRO A 143 2.07 -33.15 2.80
CA PRO A 143 0.99 -32.60 3.60
C PRO A 143 0.96 -31.06 3.55
N ALA A 144 2.11 -30.38 3.51
CA ALA A 144 2.14 -28.93 3.33
C ALA A 144 1.43 -28.49 2.02
N SER A 145 1.70 -29.19 0.90
CA SER A 145 1.03 -28.95 -0.37
C SER A 145 -0.48 -29.23 -0.31
N PHE A 146 -0.88 -30.29 0.38
CA PHE A 146 -2.30 -30.57 0.62
C PHE A 146 -2.97 -29.41 1.37
N SER A 147 -2.38 -28.95 2.46
CA SER A 147 -2.92 -27.86 3.28
C SER A 147 -3.04 -26.57 2.48
N MET A 148 -2.01 -26.19 1.70
CA MET A 148 -2.08 -24.99 0.86
C MET A 148 -3.18 -25.09 -0.20
N THR A 149 -3.39 -26.27 -0.79
CA THR A 149 -4.48 -26.49 -1.74
C THR A 149 -5.85 -26.26 -1.08
N MET A 150 -6.05 -26.80 0.12
CA MET A 150 -7.33 -26.69 0.85
C MET A 150 -7.59 -25.27 1.35
N LEU A 151 -6.57 -24.58 1.86
CA LEU A 151 -6.70 -23.18 2.28
C LEU A 151 -7.02 -22.29 1.09
N SER A 152 -6.30 -22.47 -0.02
CA SER A 152 -6.58 -21.74 -1.26
C SER A 152 -8.00 -22.00 -1.76
N TRP A 153 -8.46 -23.26 -1.78
CA TRP A 153 -9.85 -23.56 -2.13
C TRP A 153 -10.85 -22.89 -1.19
N SER A 154 -10.60 -22.89 0.13
CA SER A 154 -11.48 -22.22 1.08
C SER A 154 -11.62 -20.72 0.80
N VAL A 155 -10.53 -20.05 0.41
CA VAL A 155 -10.54 -18.62 0.05
C VAL A 155 -11.30 -18.40 -1.25
N LEU A 156 -11.14 -19.28 -2.24
CA LEU A 156 -11.87 -19.19 -3.51
C LEU A 156 -13.38 -19.35 -3.32
N GLU A 157 -13.81 -20.25 -2.44
CA GLU A 157 -15.23 -20.52 -2.19
C GLU A 157 -15.89 -19.48 -1.26
N TYR A 158 -15.15 -19.01 -0.26
CA TYR A 158 -15.70 -18.20 0.85
C TYR A 158 -15.02 -16.83 1.01
N SER A 159 -14.46 -16.26 -0.06
CA SER A 159 -13.75 -14.96 -0.03
C SER A 159 -14.53 -13.86 0.71
N ALA A 160 -15.81 -13.68 0.37
CA ALA A 160 -16.67 -12.68 0.99
C ALA A 160 -16.83 -12.85 2.52
N LYS A 161 -16.74 -14.09 3.03
CA LYS A 161 -16.78 -14.35 4.47
C LYS A 161 -15.47 -13.95 5.14
N TYR A 162 -14.33 -14.27 4.52
CA TYR A 162 -13.03 -13.83 5.01
C TYR A 162 -12.88 -12.30 5.00
N GLU A 163 -13.45 -11.63 3.99
CA GLU A 163 -13.52 -10.16 3.95
C GLU A 163 -14.39 -9.60 5.08
N ALA A 164 -15.59 -10.18 5.28
CA ALA A 164 -16.50 -9.75 6.33
C ALA A 164 -15.91 -9.91 7.75
N THR A 165 -15.04 -10.90 7.98
CA THR A 165 -14.32 -11.09 9.25
C THR A 165 -13.00 -10.32 9.34
N GLY A 166 -12.57 -9.67 8.26
CA GLY A 166 -11.27 -8.97 8.21
C GLY A 166 -10.05 -9.88 8.18
N GLU A 167 -10.22 -11.16 7.83
CA GLU A 167 -9.16 -12.18 7.84
C GLU A 167 -8.64 -12.53 6.44
N LEU A 168 -9.16 -11.90 5.38
CA LEU A 168 -8.77 -12.21 3.99
C LEU A 168 -7.27 -12.01 3.74
N ASP A 169 -6.70 -10.92 4.24
CA ASP A 169 -5.27 -10.65 4.04
C ASP A 169 -4.40 -11.63 4.83
N HIS A 170 -4.81 -11.95 6.06
CA HIS A 170 -4.09 -12.90 6.91
C HIS A 170 -4.08 -14.31 6.31
N ILE A 171 -5.20 -14.82 5.81
CA ILE A 171 -5.22 -16.13 5.15
C ILE A 171 -4.40 -16.13 3.85
N LYS A 172 -4.40 -15.03 3.09
CA LYS A 172 -3.52 -14.87 1.94
C LYS A 172 -2.05 -14.94 2.37
N ASP A 173 -1.65 -14.24 3.42
CA ASP A 173 -0.27 -14.31 3.94
C ASP A 173 0.13 -15.73 4.36
N ILE A 174 -0.78 -16.47 5.01
CA ILE A 174 -0.57 -17.89 5.37
C ILE A 174 -0.31 -18.74 4.13
N ILE A 175 -1.17 -18.60 3.11
CA ILE A 175 -1.04 -19.35 1.85
C ILE A 175 0.29 -19.00 1.17
N LYS A 176 0.59 -17.70 1.05
CA LYS A 176 1.82 -17.19 0.43
C LYS A 176 3.07 -17.73 1.11
N TRP A 177 3.08 -17.77 2.45
CA TRP A 177 4.21 -18.30 3.22
C TRP A 177 4.50 -19.77 2.91
N GLY A 178 3.45 -20.58 2.75
CA GLY A 178 3.58 -21.98 2.40
C GLY A 178 3.97 -22.20 0.94
N THR A 179 3.40 -21.45 -0.01
CA THR A 179 3.76 -21.59 -1.43
C THR A 179 5.16 -21.05 -1.73
N ASP A 180 5.60 -19.98 -1.05
CA ASP A 180 6.97 -19.49 -1.15
C ASP A 180 7.99 -20.53 -0.66
N TYR A 181 7.60 -21.42 0.26
CA TYR A 181 8.42 -22.58 0.62
C TYR A 181 8.44 -23.63 -0.47
N LEU A 182 7.28 -24.03 -0.99
CA LEU A 182 7.18 -25.04 -2.04
C LEU A 182 7.99 -24.62 -3.29
N LEU A 183 8.03 -23.34 -3.62
CA LEU A 183 8.85 -22.82 -4.73
C LEU A 183 10.37 -22.95 -4.51
N LYS A 184 10.81 -23.10 -3.25
CA LYS A 184 12.22 -23.31 -2.89
C LYS A 184 12.59 -24.78 -2.78
N THR A 185 11.62 -25.70 -2.74
CA THR A 185 11.92 -27.15 -2.64
C THR A 185 12.33 -27.77 -3.97
N PHE A 186 12.30 -27.01 -5.07
CA PHE A 186 12.81 -27.44 -6.37
C PHE A 186 13.52 -26.29 -7.07
N ASN A 187 14.31 -26.60 -8.10
CA ASN A 187 14.93 -25.56 -8.92
C ASN A 187 13.88 -24.90 -9.82
N SER A 188 13.25 -23.84 -9.31
CA SER A 188 12.25 -23.04 -10.02
C SER A 188 12.80 -22.33 -11.26
N SER A 189 14.12 -22.17 -11.41
CA SER A 189 14.73 -21.62 -12.61
C SER A 189 14.99 -22.68 -13.69
N ALA A 190 14.96 -23.96 -13.37
CA ALA A 190 15.22 -25.04 -14.33
C ALA A 190 14.09 -25.19 -15.35
N LYS A 191 14.41 -25.77 -16.52
CA LYS A 191 13.44 -26.09 -17.58
C LYS A 191 12.56 -27.30 -17.22
N TYR A 192 13.12 -28.26 -16.50
CA TYR A 192 12.44 -29.46 -16.02
C TYR A 192 12.73 -29.66 -14.53
N VAL A 193 11.73 -30.09 -13.77
CA VAL A 193 11.88 -30.43 -12.35
C VAL A 193 12.29 -31.90 -12.25
N HIS A 194 13.59 -32.16 -12.07
CA HIS A 194 14.14 -33.50 -11.92
C HIS A 194 14.26 -33.95 -10.45
N MET A 195 14.08 -33.00 -9.52
CA MET A 195 14.29 -33.22 -8.09
C MET A 195 13.42 -32.25 -7.30
N ILE A 196 12.75 -32.79 -6.28
CA ILE A 196 11.97 -32.06 -5.29
C ILE A 196 12.48 -32.47 -3.92
N ALA A 197 12.83 -31.50 -3.07
CA ALA A 197 13.03 -31.71 -1.65
C ALA A 197 11.67 -32.08 -1.02
N SER A 198 11.51 -33.37 -0.70
CA SER A 198 10.27 -33.91 -0.15
C SER A 198 10.15 -33.67 1.35
N GLN A 199 11.29 -33.57 2.05
CA GLN A 199 11.35 -33.41 3.49
C GLN A 199 12.61 -32.63 3.91
N VAL A 200 12.46 -31.75 4.89
CA VAL A 200 13.57 -31.05 5.54
C VAL A 200 13.52 -31.30 7.05
N GLY A 201 14.62 -31.74 7.62
CA GLY A 201 14.68 -32.26 8.99
C GLY A 201 14.05 -33.65 9.10
N GLY A 202 13.93 -34.14 10.32
CA GLY A 202 13.56 -35.51 10.63
C GLY A 202 14.76 -36.44 10.62
N GLY A 203 14.49 -37.73 10.70
CA GLY A 203 15.49 -38.78 10.61
C GLY A 203 14.84 -40.08 10.18
N ASP A 204 15.63 -41.01 9.68
CA ASP A 204 15.16 -42.37 9.51
C ASP A 204 15.18 -43.06 10.89
N PRO A 205 14.01 -43.50 11.42
CA PRO A 205 13.95 -44.17 12.72
C PRO A 205 14.77 -45.47 12.76
N SER A 206 15.16 -46.02 11.60
CA SER A 206 16.03 -47.19 11.48
C SER A 206 17.54 -46.85 11.45
N LEU A 207 17.91 -45.62 11.10
CA LEU A 207 19.29 -45.13 11.10
C LEU A 207 19.61 -44.46 12.45
N LYS A 208 20.35 -45.18 13.31
CA LYS A 208 20.91 -44.67 14.59
C LYS A 208 21.86 -43.47 14.44
N THR A 209 22.14 -43.05 13.21
CA THR A 209 23.09 -41.98 12.85
C THR A 209 22.40 -40.67 12.47
N THR A 210 21.07 -40.64 12.38
CA THR A 210 20.36 -39.41 12.02
C THR A 210 20.13 -38.55 13.25
N ASN A 211 20.23 -37.26 13.01
CA ASN A 211 20.21 -36.18 13.98
C ASN A 211 19.11 -36.38 15.04
N PRO A 212 19.43 -36.52 16.34
CA PRO A 212 18.46 -36.95 17.37
C PRO A 212 17.33 -35.94 17.63
N HIS A 213 17.35 -34.78 16.96
CA HIS A 213 16.62 -33.59 17.38
C HIS A 213 15.17 -33.51 16.89
N ASP A 214 14.82 -34.03 15.72
CA ASP A 214 13.47 -33.80 15.19
C ASP A 214 12.44 -34.86 15.61
N LEU A 215 12.85 -36.12 15.80
CA LEU A 215 11.94 -37.22 16.19
C LEU A 215 12.02 -37.61 17.67
N ASN A 216 13.19 -37.46 18.30
CA ASN A 216 13.47 -38.00 19.64
C ASN A 216 13.83 -36.92 20.69
N CYS A 217 13.88 -35.65 20.31
CA CYS A 217 14.16 -34.54 21.22
C CYS A 217 12.93 -33.66 21.38
N TRP A 218 12.56 -33.38 22.63
CA TRP A 218 11.49 -32.44 22.96
C TRP A 218 12.09 -31.08 23.29
N MET A 219 12.10 -30.18 22.32
CA MET A 219 12.66 -28.85 22.50
C MET A 219 11.89 -27.80 21.70
N HIS A 220 12.09 -26.54 22.07
CA HIS A 220 11.54 -25.43 21.33
C HIS A 220 12.20 -25.35 19.93
N PRO A 221 11.44 -25.08 18.85
CA PRO A 221 12.01 -24.99 17.50
C PRO A 221 13.13 -23.94 17.35
N GLU A 222 13.16 -22.93 18.22
CA GLU A 222 14.17 -21.86 18.29
C GLU A 222 15.50 -22.33 18.89
N ASP A 223 15.45 -23.37 19.72
CA ASP A 223 16.62 -23.96 20.37
C ASP A 223 17.31 -25.01 19.49
N ILE A 224 16.69 -25.38 18.36
CA ILE A 224 17.33 -26.22 17.34
C ILE A 224 18.51 -25.42 16.79
N ALA A 225 19.71 -25.82 17.19
CA ALA A 225 20.91 -25.00 17.05
C ALA A 225 21.11 -24.54 15.60
N SER A 226 21.44 -23.25 15.41
CA SER A 226 21.68 -22.68 14.06
C SER A 226 22.82 -23.38 13.29
N ASN A 227 23.68 -24.14 13.98
CA ASN A 227 24.77 -24.91 13.39
C ASN A 227 24.40 -26.37 13.15
N ASP A 228 23.15 -26.75 13.35
CA ASP A 228 22.65 -28.08 13.05
C ASP A 228 22.11 -28.12 11.60
N PRO A 229 22.88 -28.65 10.63
CA PRO A 229 22.43 -28.71 9.25
C PRO A 229 21.27 -29.69 9.15
N ARG A 230 20.07 -29.16 8.90
CA ARG A 230 18.89 -30.00 8.67
C ARG A 230 19.06 -30.83 7.42
N GLU A 231 18.88 -32.13 7.58
CA GLU A 231 18.93 -33.07 6.46
C GLU A 231 17.80 -32.78 5.47
N VAL A 232 18.11 -32.87 4.18
CA VAL A 232 17.14 -32.68 3.10
C VAL A 232 17.00 -33.98 2.34
N TYR A 233 15.81 -34.55 2.37
CA TYR A 233 15.48 -35.73 1.60
C TYR A 233 14.91 -35.29 0.25
N ASN A 234 15.55 -35.78 -0.82
CA ASN A 234 15.19 -35.46 -2.19
C ASN A 234 14.41 -36.62 -2.81
N CYS A 235 13.40 -36.29 -3.60
CA CYS A 235 12.74 -37.24 -4.48
C CYS A 235 12.96 -36.88 -5.94
N TYR A 236 13.31 -37.89 -6.74
CA TYR A 236 13.61 -37.78 -8.17
C TYR A 236 12.46 -38.27 -9.08
N GLU A 237 11.57 -39.15 -8.57
CA GLU A 237 10.45 -39.73 -9.33
C GLU A 237 9.18 -39.83 -8.46
N CYS A 238 8.69 -38.70 -7.97
CA CYS A 238 7.48 -38.65 -7.12
C CYS A 238 6.30 -37.95 -7.82
N PRO A 239 5.58 -38.63 -8.74
CA PRO A 239 4.46 -38.02 -9.46
C PRO A 239 3.33 -37.59 -8.52
N ALA A 240 3.10 -38.33 -7.43
CA ALA A 240 2.10 -37.97 -6.43
C ALA A 240 2.45 -36.64 -5.73
N LEU A 241 3.71 -36.46 -5.30
CA LEU A 241 4.18 -35.23 -4.66
C LEU A 241 4.14 -34.07 -5.64
N ALA A 242 4.66 -34.27 -6.84
CA ALA A 242 4.66 -33.27 -7.90
C ALA A 242 3.24 -32.82 -8.25
N GLY A 243 2.29 -33.76 -8.41
CA GLY A 243 0.88 -33.46 -8.66
C GLY A 243 0.23 -32.70 -7.49
N LYS A 244 0.56 -33.03 -6.25
CA LYS A 244 0.08 -32.29 -5.06
C LYS A 244 0.63 -30.86 -5.01
N MET A 245 1.92 -30.69 -5.27
CA MET A 245 2.55 -29.37 -5.34
C MET A 245 1.98 -28.53 -6.49
N ALA A 246 1.74 -29.16 -7.65
CA ALA A 246 1.09 -28.53 -8.79
C ALA A 246 -0.28 -27.96 -8.40
N ALA A 247 -1.12 -28.78 -7.74
CA ALA A 247 -2.43 -28.36 -7.29
C ALA A 247 -2.36 -27.20 -6.27
N ALA A 248 -1.37 -27.22 -5.38
CA ALA A 248 -1.15 -26.15 -4.42
C ALA A 248 -0.76 -24.82 -5.10
N LEU A 249 0.20 -24.86 -6.01
CA LEU A 249 0.65 -23.66 -6.76
C LEU A 249 -0.44 -23.14 -7.69
N ALA A 250 -1.20 -24.04 -8.34
CA ALA A 250 -2.32 -23.72 -9.22
C ALA A 250 -3.46 -23.04 -8.48
N SER A 251 -3.95 -23.63 -7.39
CA SER A 251 -5.02 -23.04 -6.58
C SER A 251 -4.62 -21.67 -6.01
N THR A 252 -3.35 -21.54 -5.61
CA THR A 252 -2.80 -20.29 -5.08
C THR A 252 -2.67 -19.21 -6.16
N SER A 253 -2.31 -19.56 -7.40
CA SER A 253 -2.26 -18.56 -8.49
C SER A 253 -3.62 -17.90 -8.72
N ILE A 254 -4.71 -18.66 -8.58
CA ILE A 254 -6.07 -18.13 -8.69
C ILE A 254 -6.39 -17.19 -7.51
N VAL A 255 -6.00 -17.54 -6.28
CA VAL A 255 -6.20 -16.68 -5.10
C VAL A 255 -5.47 -15.34 -5.24
N PHE A 256 -4.28 -15.35 -5.84
CA PHE A 256 -3.44 -14.17 -6.03
C PHE A 256 -3.55 -13.55 -7.42
N LYS A 257 -4.65 -13.78 -8.15
CA LYS A 257 -4.87 -13.27 -9.50
C LYS A 257 -4.68 -11.75 -9.62
N ASP A 258 -5.00 -11.00 -8.58
CA ASP A 258 -4.82 -9.54 -8.55
C ASP A 258 -3.34 -9.12 -8.46
N SER A 259 -2.46 -10.00 -7.98
CA SER A 259 -1.02 -9.85 -8.00
C SER A 259 -0.45 -10.54 -9.24
N GLN A 260 -0.55 -9.84 -10.38
CA GLN A 260 -0.24 -10.40 -11.70
C GLN A 260 1.14 -11.09 -11.75
N ASP A 261 2.18 -10.47 -11.20
CA ASP A 261 3.54 -11.02 -11.20
C ASP A 261 3.63 -12.33 -10.39
N TYR A 262 3.00 -12.39 -9.22
CA TYR A 262 3.02 -13.56 -8.35
C TYR A 262 2.17 -14.69 -8.92
N SER A 263 0.96 -14.38 -9.41
CA SER A 263 0.07 -15.33 -10.07
C SER A 263 0.70 -15.93 -11.32
N ILE A 264 1.34 -15.11 -12.18
CA ILE A 264 2.02 -15.60 -13.39
C ILE A 264 3.18 -16.52 -13.00
N MET A 265 3.99 -16.11 -12.03
CA MET A 265 5.10 -16.91 -11.55
C MET A 265 4.62 -18.30 -11.11
N LEU A 266 3.58 -18.38 -10.28
CA LEU A 266 2.96 -19.64 -9.83
C LEU A 266 2.33 -20.45 -10.98
N GLY A 267 1.62 -19.81 -11.91
CA GLY A 267 0.93 -20.46 -13.03
C GLY A 267 1.89 -21.05 -14.07
N ILE A 268 2.99 -20.37 -14.38
CA ILE A 268 4.04 -20.88 -15.28
C ILE A 268 4.58 -22.20 -14.74
N PHE A 269 4.72 -22.35 -13.42
CA PHE A 269 5.20 -23.59 -12.81
C PHE A 269 4.27 -24.79 -13.03
N GLN A 270 2.96 -24.56 -13.04
CA GLN A 270 1.97 -25.59 -13.33
C GLN A 270 2.08 -26.08 -14.78
N GLU A 271 2.02 -25.15 -15.75
CA GLU A 271 1.84 -25.50 -17.16
C GLU A 271 3.12 -25.99 -17.84
N SER A 272 4.29 -25.49 -17.42
CA SER A 272 5.51 -25.65 -18.22
C SER A 272 6.55 -26.64 -17.69
N LYS A 273 6.45 -27.11 -16.43
CA LYS A 273 7.60 -27.78 -15.75
C LYS A 273 7.31 -29.10 -15.04
N LEU A 274 6.06 -29.55 -14.99
CA LEU A 274 5.64 -30.77 -14.28
C LEU A 274 5.65 -32.05 -15.12
N LEU A 275 6.24 -32.02 -16.32
CA LEU A 275 6.61 -33.24 -17.04
C LEU A 275 7.82 -33.86 -16.32
N LEU A 276 7.52 -34.68 -15.30
CA LEU A 276 8.42 -35.71 -14.77
C LEU A 276 8.57 -36.82 -15.80
#